data_AF-A0A0G1EN47-F1
#
_entry.id   AF-A0A0G1EN47-F1
#
_cell.length_a   1.000
_cell.length_b   1.000
_cell.length_c   1.000
_cell.angle_alpha   90.00
_cell.angle_beta   90.00
_cell.angle_gamma   90.00
#
_symmetry.space_group_name_H-M   'P 1'
#
loop_
_entity.id
_entity.type
_entity.pdbx_description
1 polymer ?
#
loop_
_entity_poly.entity_id
_entity_poly.type
_entity_poly.pdbx_seq_one_letter_code
_entity_poly.pdbx_strand_id
1 'polypeptide(L)'
;MASSVAWKIMILKVKKLHKDAKLPTHGHPGDAGMDFYAMENVVFPPGKQMHVRTGVAIEIPEGYVGLVWDKSSIAFNLGLKIMGGVIDAGYRGELIMNLLNISDKEVIIEKGHKVAQMIIQKFEHCEILETDKISETVRDIGREGSTGHK
;
A
#
# COMPACT_ATOMS: atom_id res chain seq x y z
N MET A 1 31.89 -0.39 -1.55
CA MET A 1 31.53 -0.66 -2.95
C MET A 1 30.04 -0.35 -3.10
N ALA A 2 29.67 0.86 -3.52
CA ALA A 2 28.27 1.19 -3.74
C ALA A 2 27.81 0.47 -5.02
N SER A 3 26.92 -0.50 -4.87
CA SER A 3 26.25 -1.17 -5.99
C SER A 3 25.48 -0.12 -6.79
N SER A 4 25.98 0.27 -7.96
CA SER A 4 25.28 1.15 -8.89
C SER A 4 24.22 0.35 -9.63
N VAL A 5 23.08 0.08 -8.97
CA VAL A 5 21.90 -0.40 -9.69
C VAL A 5 21.40 0.76 -10.54
N ALA A 6 21.47 0.63 -11.86
CA ALA A 6 20.86 1.56 -12.79
C ALA A 6 19.35 1.32 -12.80
N TRP A 7 18.63 2.11 -12.00
CA TRP A 7 17.17 2.03 -11.96
C TRP A 7 16.56 2.66 -13.21
N LYS A 8 15.59 1.98 -13.82
CA LYS A 8 14.70 2.63 -14.78
C LYS A 8 13.86 3.65 -14.00
N ILE A 9 14.13 4.93 -14.19
CA ILE A 9 13.39 6.00 -13.51
C ILE A 9 12.02 6.15 -14.19
N MET A 10 10.97 5.93 -13.43
CA MET A 10 9.59 6.23 -13.82
C MET A 10 9.13 7.49 -13.09
N ILE A 11 8.52 8.42 -13.81
CA ILE A 11 7.99 9.65 -13.24
C ILE A 11 6.55 9.40 -12.81
N LEU A 12 6.29 9.43 -11.50
CA LEU A 12 4.92 9.44 -10.96
C LEU A 12 4.47 10.88 -10.77
N LYS A 13 3.42 11.32 -11.49
CA LYS A 13 2.87 12.66 -11.28
C LYS A 13 1.99 12.65 -10.03
N VAL A 14 2.19 13.65 -9.17
CA VAL A 14 1.44 13.82 -7.92
C VAL A 14 0.84 15.22 -7.89
N LYS A 15 -0.46 15.31 -7.65
CA LYS A 15 -1.17 16.57 -7.46
C LYS A 15 -1.52 16.73 -5.98
N LYS A 16 -1.04 17.80 -5.36
CA LYS A 16 -1.57 18.22 -4.06
C LYS A 16 -2.99 18.74 -4.24
N LEU A 17 -3.94 18.13 -3.55
CA LEU A 17 -5.32 18.58 -3.45
C LEU A 17 -5.51 19.56 -2.28
N HIS A 18 -4.59 19.53 -1.31
CA HIS A 18 -4.54 20.45 -0.19
C HIS A 18 -3.15 21.11 -0.07
N LYS A 19 -3.10 22.39 0.29
CA LYS A 19 -1.85 23.17 0.38
C LYS A 19 -0.82 22.56 1.35
N ASP A 20 -1.31 22.00 2.44
CA ASP A 20 -0.47 21.40 3.50
C ASP A 20 -0.09 19.93 3.22
N ALA A 21 -0.58 19.35 2.12
CA ALA A 21 -0.28 17.96 1.80
C ALA A 21 1.23 17.78 1.58
N LYS A 22 1.79 16.67 2.06
CA LYS A 22 3.18 16.29 1.80
C LYS A 22 3.22 15.36 0.58
N LEU A 23 4.20 15.57 -0.31
CA LEU A 23 4.43 14.63 -1.40
C LEU A 23 4.96 13.31 -0.84
N PRO A 24 4.64 12.16 -1.46
CA PRO A 24 5.18 10.89 -1.03
C PRO A 24 6.69 10.83 -1.25
N THR A 25 7.39 10.05 -0.43
CA THR A 25 8.86 9.99 -0.44
C THR A 25 9.36 8.57 -0.19
N HIS A 26 10.47 8.19 -0.82
CA HIS A 26 11.22 7.00 -0.40
C HIS A 26 12.01 7.29 0.89
N GLY A 27 12.10 6.30 1.78
CA GLY A 27 12.85 6.44 3.04
C GLY A 27 14.36 6.39 2.81
N HIS A 28 14.81 5.41 2.04
CA HIS A 28 16.21 5.17 1.72
C HIS A 28 16.38 4.87 0.21
N PRO A 29 17.60 5.02 -0.32
CA PRO A 29 17.92 4.57 -1.67
C PRO A 29 17.61 3.07 -1.84
N GLY A 30 16.80 2.74 -2.85
CA GLY A 30 16.41 1.36 -3.15
C GLY A 30 15.16 0.85 -2.44
N ASP A 31 14.54 1.65 -1.56
CA ASP A 31 13.26 1.29 -0.96
C ASP A 31 12.18 1.15 -2.05
N ALA A 32 11.50 -0.01 -2.08
CA ALA A 32 10.43 -0.26 -3.05
C ALA A 32 9.21 0.64 -2.81
N GLY A 33 8.87 0.86 -1.54
CA GLY A 33 7.70 1.63 -1.12
C GLY A 33 7.97 3.12 -1.01
N MET A 34 7.04 3.94 -1.49
CA MET A 34 6.98 5.38 -1.21
C MET A 34 6.01 5.67 -0.06
N ASP A 35 6.50 6.37 0.96
CA ASP A 35 5.74 6.71 2.16
C ASP A 35 4.72 7.82 1.90
N PHE A 36 3.51 7.63 2.39
CA PHE A 36 2.44 8.65 2.41
C PHE A 36 2.24 9.19 3.83
N TYR A 37 1.75 10.43 3.90
CA TYR A 37 1.66 11.18 5.13
C TYR A 37 0.20 11.49 5.48
N ALA A 38 -0.12 11.46 6.78
CA ALA A 38 -1.41 11.92 7.27
C ALA A 38 -1.57 13.43 7.08
N MET A 39 -2.73 13.87 6.58
CA MET A 39 -3.04 15.29 6.39
C MET A 39 -3.55 15.95 7.68
N GLU A 40 -4.03 15.14 8.62
CA GLU A 40 -4.63 15.54 9.90
C GLU A 40 -4.36 14.51 10.99
N ASN A 41 -4.65 14.87 12.24
CA ASN A 41 -4.60 13.91 13.36
C ASN A 41 -5.76 12.93 13.21
N VAL A 42 -5.48 11.64 13.35
CA VAL A 42 -6.50 10.59 13.30
C VAL A 42 -6.38 9.71 14.53
N VAL A 43 -7.49 9.56 15.24
CA VAL A 43 -7.62 8.69 16.40
C VAL A 43 -8.21 7.37 15.95
N PHE A 44 -7.58 6.27 16.34
CA PHE A 44 -7.99 4.91 16.04
C PHE A 44 -8.39 4.20 17.33
N PRO A 45 -9.70 4.12 17.63
CA PRO A 45 -10.17 3.30 18.75
C PRO A 45 -9.83 1.81 18.53
N PRO A 46 -9.67 1.03 19.62
CA PRO A 46 -9.44 -0.42 19.53
C PRO A 46 -10.50 -1.12 18.68
N GLY A 47 -10.07 -1.98 17.75
CA GLY A 47 -10.96 -2.77 16.88
C GLY A 47 -11.76 -1.94 15.87
N LYS A 48 -11.44 -0.66 15.67
CA LYS A 48 -12.13 0.22 14.71
C LYS A 48 -11.28 0.52 13.49
N GLN A 49 -11.98 0.66 12.38
CA GLN A 49 -11.43 1.10 11.12
C GLN A 49 -11.59 2.61 10.99
N MET A 50 -10.52 3.30 10.60
CA MET A 50 -10.53 4.74 10.34
C MET A 50 -9.85 5.06 9.02
N HIS A 51 -10.16 6.24 8.48
CA HIS A 51 -9.61 6.74 7.24
C HIS A 51 -8.60 7.85 7.50
N VAL A 52 -7.45 7.78 6.84
CA VAL A 52 -6.41 8.81 6.88
C VAL A 52 -6.31 9.46 5.51
N ARG A 53 -6.68 10.73 5.48
CA ARG A 53 -6.50 11.60 4.32
C ARG A 53 -5.02 11.87 4.08
N THR A 54 -4.60 11.85 2.82
CA THR A 54 -3.22 12.22 2.43
C THR A 54 -3.13 13.59 1.78
N GLY A 55 -4.26 14.13 1.29
CA GLY A 55 -4.33 15.39 0.57
C GLY A 55 -3.68 15.36 -0.82
N VAL A 56 -3.35 14.19 -1.37
CA VAL A 56 -2.76 14.05 -2.71
C VAL A 56 -3.54 13.10 -3.61
N ALA A 57 -3.53 13.39 -4.91
CA ALA A 57 -3.91 12.46 -5.97
C ALA A 57 -2.66 12.09 -6.77
N ILE A 58 -2.66 10.90 -7.39
CA ILE A 58 -1.55 10.41 -8.20
C ILE A 58 -2.03 9.96 -9.58
N GLU A 59 -1.14 10.04 -10.56
CA GLU A 59 -1.34 9.52 -11.91
C GLU A 59 -0.48 8.28 -12.09
N ILE A 60 -1.02 7.11 -11.71
CA ILE A 60 -0.34 5.83 -11.95
C ILE A 60 -0.37 5.54 -13.46
N PRO A 61 0.76 5.18 -14.08
CA PRO A 61 0.80 4.85 -15.51
C PRO A 61 -0.05 3.62 -15.86
N GLU A 62 -0.61 3.58 -17.06
CA GLU A 62 -1.31 2.40 -17.56
C GLU A 62 -0.37 1.17 -17.58
N GLY A 63 -0.94 -0.02 -17.30
CA GLY A 63 -0.17 -1.26 -17.09
C GLY A 63 0.48 -1.37 -15.71
N TYR A 64 0.23 -0.40 -14.81
CA TYR A 64 0.68 -0.43 -13.42
C TYR A 64 -0.47 -0.25 -12.44
N VAL A 65 -0.29 -0.80 -11.25
CA VAL A 65 -1.19 -0.67 -10.09
C VAL A 65 -0.39 -0.09 -8.93
N GLY A 66 -1.03 0.76 -8.13
CA GLY A 66 -0.50 1.21 -6.85
C GLY A 66 -0.95 0.25 -5.76
N LEU A 67 -0.02 -0.45 -5.13
CA LEU A 67 -0.31 -1.35 -4.01
C LEU A 67 0.09 -0.68 -2.70
N VAL A 68 -0.91 -0.29 -1.91
CA VAL A 68 -0.73 0.28 -0.58
C VAL A 68 -0.51 -0.84 0.42
N TRP A 69 0.57 -0.72 1.17
CA TRP A 69 0.98 -1.63 2.23
C TRP A 69 1.16 -0.88 3.53
N ASP A 70 0.98 -1.60 4.64
CA ASP A 70 1.39 -1.12 5.94
C ASP A 70 2.91 -0.91 5.99
N LYS A 71 3.33 0.08 6.79
CA LYS A 71 4.73 0.20 7.18
C LYS A 71 4.98 -0.76 8.32
N SER A 72 6.10 -1.48 8.30
CA SER A 72 6.44 -2.44 9.36
C SER A 72 6.36 -1.83 10.76
N SER A 73 6.84 -0.59 10.94
CA SER A 73 6.75 0.12 12.22
C SER A 73 5.31 0.48 12.63
N ILE A 74 4.43 0.77 11.67
CA ILE A 74 3.02 1.10 11.92
C ILE A 74 2.24 -0.18 12.29
N ALA A 75 2.48 -1.28 11.59
CA ALA A 75 1.88 -2.56 11.92
C ALA A 75 2.40 -3.12 13.26
N PHE A 76 3.72 -3.17 13.43
CA PHE A 76 4.35 -3.82 14.59
C PHE A 76 4.24 -3.01 15.88
N ASN A 77 4.52 -1.70 15.85
CA ASN A 77 4.55 -0.90 17.09
C ASN A 77 3.17 -0.37 17.47
N LEU A 78 2.29 -0.11 16.49
CA LEU A 78 0.99 0.52 16.73
C LEU A 78 -0.18 -0.44 16.54
N GLY A 79 0.01 -1.63 15.95
CA GLY A 79 -1.10 -2.54 15.68
C GLY A 79 -2.10 -1.94 14.68
N LEU A 80 -1.63 -1.17 13.69
CA LEU A 80 -2.49 -0.66 12.61
C LEU A 80 -2.26 -1.45 11.33
N LYS A 81 -3.35 -1.97 10.76
CA LYS A 81 -3.33 -2.78 9.53
C LYS A 81 -4.02 -2.04 8.39
N ILE A 82 -3.36 -1.93 7.24
CA ILE A 82 -4.02 -1.43 6.01
C ILE A 82 -5.10 -2.42 5.56
N MET A 83 -6.29 -1.88 5.29
CA MET A 83 -7.47 -2.57 4.80
C MET A 83 -7.74 -2.16 3.33
N GLY A 84 -7.61 -3.11 2.40
CA GLY A 84 -7.61 -2.84 0.96
C GLY A 84 -6.19 -2.52 0.45
N GLY A 85 -6.08 -1.72 -0.62
CA GLY A 85 -4.80 -1.19 -1.06
C GLY A 85 -4.53 -1.20 -2.57
N VAL A 86 -5.46 -1.69 -3.39
CA VAL A 86 -5.37 -1.59 -4.86
C VAL A 86 -5.81 -0.20 -5.30
N ILE A 87 -4.91 0.54 -5.94
CA ILE A 87 -5.18 1.85 -6.54
C ILE A 87 -4.98 1.72 -8.06
N ASP A 88 -6.05 1.91 -8.81
CA ASP A 88 -6.08 1.76 -10.25
C ASP A 88 -5.41 2.92 -11.00
N ALA A 89 -4.87 2.63 -12.18
CA ALA A 89 -4.29 3.63 -13.09
C ALA A 89 -5.28 4.75 -13.49
N GLY A 90 -6.59 4.47 -13.49
CA GLY A 90 -7.64 5.45 -13.78
C GLY A 90 -8.02 6.34 -12.59
N TYR A 91 -7.60 6.02 -11.36
CA TYR A 91 -8.02 6.77 -10.18
C TYR A 91 -7.35 8.14 -10.11
N ARG A 92 -8.13 9.21 -9.92
CA ARG A 92 -7.65 10.60 -9.79
C ARG A 92 -8.14 11.31 -8.53
N GLY A 93 -8.85 10.58 -7.67
CA GLY A 93 -9.31 11.11 -6.39
C GLY A 93 -8.17 11.23 -5.38
N GLU A 94 -8.51 11.74 -4.19
CA GLU A 94 -7.58 11.75 -3.07
C GLU A 94 -7.22 10.32 -2.66
N LEU A 95 -5.95 10.05 -2.40
CA LEU A 95 -5.56 8.78 -1.77
C LEU A 95 -5.96 8.81 -0.31
N ILE A 96 -6.93 7.97 0.04
CA ILE A 96 -7.42 7.78 1.40
C ILE A 96 -6.91 6.44 1.90
N MET A 97 -6.12 6.46 2.98
CA MET A 97 -5.56 5.26 3.57
C MET A 97 -6.55 4.72 4.60
N ASN A 98 -6.99 3.49 4.40
CA ASN A 98 -7.94 2.83 5.27
C ASN A 98 -7.21 1.87 6.21
N LEU A 99 -7.26 2.08 7.52
CA LEU A 99 -6.57 1.24 8.49
C LEU A 99 -7.50 0.75 9.59
N LEU A 100 -7.32 -0.52 9.98
CA LEU A 100 -7.94 -1.14 11.15
C LEU A 100 -6.94 -1.14 12.31
N ASN A 101 -7.38 -0.70 13.48
CA ASN A 101 -6.65 -0.94 14.72
C ASN A 101 -6.94 -2.35 15.24
N ILE A 102 -5.94 -3.21 15.15
CA ILE A 102 -5.99 -4.60 15.65
C ILE A 102 -5.51 -4.74 17.09
N SER A 103 -5.04 -3.65 17.70
CA SER A 103 -4.62 -3.64 19.11
C SER A 103 -5.80 -3.42 20.06
N ASP A 104 -5.52 -3.54 21.36
CA ASP A 104 -6.44 -3.29 22.46
C ASP A 104 -6.38 -1.85 22.99
N LYS A 105 -5.57 -0.99 22.36
CA LYS A 105 -5.32 0.39 22.81
C LYS A 105 -5.70 1.41 21.75
N GLU A 106 -6.07 2.60 22.18
CA GLU A 106 -6.23 3.73 21.27
C GLU A 106 -4.87 4.10 20.68
N VAL A 107 -4.86 4.38 19.38
CA VAL A 107 -3.67 4.79 18.63
C VAL A 107 -3.95 6.14 17.99
N ILE A 108 -2.97 7.03 18.00
CA ILE A 108 -3.06 8.33 17.34
C ILE A 108 -1.99 8.43 16.27
N ILE A 109 -2.41 8.72 15.04
CA ILE A 109 -1.50 9.16 13.98
C ILE A 109 -1.62 10.67 13.89
N GLU A 110 -0.52 11.37 14.12
CA GLU A 110 -0.47 12.84 14.05
C GLU A 110 -0.32 13.33 12.61
N LYS A 111 -0.79 14.56 12.37
CA LYS A 111 -0.62 15.26 11.10
C LYS A 111 0.84 15.24 10.67
N GLY A 112 1.07 14.83 9.44
CA GLY A 112 2.38 14.81 8.81
C GLY A 112 3.25 13.61 9.20
N HIS A 113 2.75 12.65 9.96
CA HIS A 113 3.39 11.35 10.16
C HIS A 113 3.18 10.42 8.97
N LYS A 114 4.15 9.53 8.73
CA LYS A 114 4.07 8.50 7.69
C LYS A 114 3.10 7.41 8.12
N VAL A 115 2.07 7.14 7.33
CA VAL A 115 0.98 6.22 7.71
C VAL A 115 1.02 4.88 6.97
N ALA A 116 1.36 4.92 5.68
CA ALA A 116 1.38 3.77 4.80
C ALA A 116 2.44 3.98 3.72
N GLN A 117 2.75 2.93 2.97
CA GLN A 117 3.64 2.99 1.82
C GLN A 117 2.96 2.41 0.58
N MET A 118 3.35 2.86 -0.61
CA MET A 118 2.84 2.32 -1.87
C MET A 118 3.98 1.79 -2.73
N ILE A 119 3.77 0.63 -3.35
CA ILE A 119 4.63 0.10 -4.41
C ILE A 119 3.89 0.27 -5.74
N ILE A 120 4.57 0.80 -6.76
CA ILE A 120 4.04 0.81 -8.13
C ILE A 120 4.45 -0.49 -8.81
N GLN A 121 3.49 -1.35 -9.10
CA GLN A 121 3.71 -2.70 -9.57
C GLN A 121 3.16 -2.86 -10.99
N LYS A 122 3.97 -3.40 -11.91
CA LYS A 122 3.47 -3.80 -13.24
C LYS A 122 2.52 -4.99 -13.06
N PHE A 123 1.40 -4.98 -13.76
CA PHE A 123 0.46 -6.10 -13.81
C PHE A 123 0.11 -6.42 -15.26
N GLU A 124 -0.52 -7.58 -15.48
CA GLU A 124 -1.03 -8.01 -16.78
C GLU A 124 -2.57 -8.01 -16.74
N HIS A 125 -3.20 -7.60 -17.83
CA HIS A 125 -4.63 -7.80 -18.01
C HIS A 125 -4.89 -9.22 -18.49
N CYS A 126 -5.68 -9.98 -17.72
CA CYS A 126 -6.07 -11.32 -18.10
C CYS A 126 -7.43 -11.29 -18.80
N GLU A 127 -7.52 -11.94 -19.96
CA GLU A 127 -8.81 -12.37 -20.49
C GLU A 127 -9.32 -13.55 -19.64
N ILE A 128 -10.58 -13.49 -19.22
CA ILE A 128 -11.18 -14.53 -18.40
C ILE A 128 -11.93 -15.50 -19.32
N LEU A 129 -11.50 -16.77 -19.32
CA LEU A 129 -12.10 -17.85 -20.08
C LEU A 129 -12.60 -18.94 -19.13
N GLU A 130 -13.89 -19.27 -19.21
CA GLU A 130 -14.49 -20.40 -18.49
C GLU A 130 -14.09 -21.74 -19.14
N THR A 131 -13.78 -22.76 -18.34
CA THR A 131 -13.32 -24.09 -18.80
C THR A 131 -13.72 -25.19 -17.81
N ASP A 132 -13.98 -26.39 -18.32
CA ASP A 132 -14.26 -27.58 -17.50
C ASP A 132 -13.01 -28.18 -16.84
N LYS A 133 -11.81 -27.77 -17.26
CA LYS A 133 -10.54 -28.35 -16.80
C LYS A 133 -9.43 -27.31 -16.65
N ILE A 134 -8.63 -27.47 -15.60
CA ILE A 134 -7.34 -26.80 -15.37
C ILE A 134 -6.26 -27.86 -15.12
N SER A 135 -4.98 -27.54 -15.33
CA SER A 135 -3.87 -28.50 -15.16
C SER A 135 -3.61 -28.84 -13.69
N GLU A 136 -3.24 -30.08 -13.41
CA GLU A 136 -2.77 -30.52 -12.09
C GLU A 136 -1.39 -29.90 -11.76
N THR A 137 -1.12 -29.67 -10.48
CA THR A 137 0.17 -29.16 -9.99
C THR A 137 0.60 -29.91 -8.73
N VAL A 138 1.88 -29.79 -8.32
CA VAL A 138 2.36 -30.41 -7.07
C VAL A 138 1.59 -29.92 -5.84
N ARG A 139 1.09 -28.67 -5.86
CA ARG A 139 0.29 -28.11 -4.76
C ARG A 139 -1.17 -28.56 -4.82
N ASP A 140 -1.74 -28.62 -6.02
CA ASP A 140 -3.15 -28.94 -6.31
C ASP A 140 -4.14 -28.35 -5.28
N ILE A 141 -4.96 -29.17 -4.63
CA ILE A 141 -5.94 -28.76 -3.62
C ILE A 141 -5.34 -28.43 -2.23
N GLY A 142 -4.02 -28.46 -2.09
CA GLY A 142 -3.31 -28.22 -0.84
C GLY A 142 -3.53 -26.80 -0.29
N ARG A 143 -4.03 -26.72 0.94
CA ARG A 143 -4.26 -25.49 1.71
C ARG A 143 -3.48 -25.55 3.04
N GLU A 144 -3.33 -24.40 3.70
CA GLU A 144 -2.83 -24.26 5.08
C GLU A 144 -1.49 -24.96 5.39
N GLY A 145 -0.36 -24.25 5.24
CA GLY A 145 0.92 -24.77 5.75
C GLY A 145 1.44 -26.04 5.06
N SER A 146 1.04 -26.31 3.82
CA SER A 146 1.42 -27.53 3.05
C SER A 146 2.93 -27.75 2.86
N THR A 147 3.76 -26.80 3.30
CA THR A 147 5.23 -26.88 3.31
C THR A 147 5.87 -26.45 4.64
N GLY A 148 5.11 -26.21 5.72
CA GLY A 148 5.64 -25.60 6.96
C GLY A 148 4.88 -25.99 8.25
N HIS A 149 5.67 -26.53 9.19
CA HIS A 149 5.45 -26.82 10.62
C HIS A 149 4.15 -27.52 11.08
N LYS A 150 4.32 -28.74 11.63
CA LYS A 150 3.56 -29.21 12.80
C LYS A 150 3.85 -28.33 14.00
#